data_AF-A0A0R3EU30-F1
#
_entry.id   AF-A0A0R3EU30-F1
#
_cell.length_a   1.000
_cell.length_b   1.000
_cell.length_c   1.000
_cell.angle_alpha   90.00
_cell.angle_beta   90.00
_cell.angle_gamma   90.00
#
_symmetry.space_group_name_H-M   'P 1'
#
loop_
_entity.id
_entity.type
_entity.pdbx_description
1 polymer ?
#
loop_
_entity_poly.entity_id
_entity_poly.type
_entity_poly.pdbx_seq_one_letter_code
_entity_poly.pdbx_strand_id
1 'polypeptide(L)'
;MSYLAGKISVVTFALTYLLVLVAVAAVLFVLGSILFGRGEELPALPKGTTATVLPADDVAGADIDAVKFSLVFRGYKASEVDWVLDRLARQIDELRAELDEVQGARAGIEANAE
;
A
#
# COMPACT_ATOMS: atom_id res chain seq x y z
N MET A 1 24.50 3.19 59.01
CA MET A 1 23.24 2.45 58.80
C MET A 1 22.17 3.23 58.02
N SER A 2 21.95 4.52 58.28
CA SER A 2 20.92 5.34 57.59
C SER A 2 21.05 5.38 56.04
N TYR A 3 22.28 5.45 55.51
CA TYR A 3 22.53 5.51 54.06
C TYR A 3 22.10 4.26 53.28
N LEU A 4 22.19 3.08 53.92
CA LEU A 4 21.76 1.81 53.34
C LEU A 4 20.23 1.69 53.36
N ALA A 5 19.58 2.07 54.47
CA ALA A 5 18.13 2.07 54.60
C ALA A 5 17.46 3.05 53.62
N GLY A 6 18.05 4.23 53.42
CA GLY A 6 17.58 5.20 52.43
C GLY A 6 17.72 4.70 50.99
N LYS A 7 18.86 4.08 50.64
CA LYS A 7 19.08 3.54 49.29
C LYS A 7 18.18 2.34 48.98
N ILE A 8 17.94 1.46 49.95
CA ILE A 8 16.99 0.35 49.81
C ILE A 8 15.58 0.89 49.59
N SER A 9 15.15 1.88 50.37
CA SER A 9 13.83 2.50 50.20
C SER A 9 13.68 3.10 48.80
N VAL A 10 14.66 3.88 48.34
CA VAL A 10 14.64 4.47 46.99
C VAL A 10 14.58 3.40 45.89
N VAL A 11 15.38 2.34 46.01
CA VAL A 11 15.38 1.23 45.05
C VAL A 11 14.02 0.52 45.03
N THR A 12 13.43 0.25 46.19
CA THR A 12 12.10 -0.35 46.29
C THR A 12 11.02 0.56 45.69
N PHE A 13 11.03 1.87 45.98
CA PHE A 13 10.11 2.83 45.37
C PHE A 13 10.24 2.87 43.84
N ALA A 14 11.48 2.93 43.32
CA ALA A 14 11.73 2.93 41.89
C ALA A 14 11.26 1.63 41.21
N LEU A 15 11.52 0.47 41.83
CA LEU A 15 11.08 -0.83 41.34
C LEU A 15 9.55 -0.95 41.31
N THR A 16 8.88 -0.55 42.39
CA THR A 16 7.41 -0.55 42.46
C THR A 16 6.81 0.40 41.42
N TYR A 17 7.36 1.60 41.26
CA TYR A 17 6.90 2.54 40.25
C TYR A 17 7.07 2.00 38.82
N LEU A 18 8.23 1.40 38.51
CA LEU A 18 8.48 0.76 37.22
C LEU A 18 7.48 -0.37 36.96
N LEU A 19 7.23 -1.22 37.96
CA LEU A 19 6.26 -2.32 37.85
C LEU A 19 4.86 -1.78 37.57
N VAL A 20 4.42 -0.75 38.30
CA VAL A 20 3.12 -0.10 38.06
C VAL A 20 3.05 0.49 36.66
N LEU A 21 4.11 1.16 36.19
CA LEU A 21 4.14 1.73 34.84
C LEU A 21 4.02 0.67 33.75
N VAL A 22 4.73 -0.45 33.90
CA VAL A 22 4.63 -1.60 32.99
C VAL A 22 3.22 -2.21 33.04
N ALA A 23 2.63 -2.34 34.22
CA ALA A 23 1.27 -2.84 34.37
C ALA A 23 0.25 -1.92 33.68
N VAL A 24 0.36 -0.60 33.85
CA VAL A 24 -0.51 0.38 33.16
C VAL A 24 -0.32 0.30 31.65
N ALA A 25 0.93 0.26 31.16
CA ALA A 25 1.22 0.12 29.74
C ALA A 25 0.63 -1.19 29.16
N ALA A 26 0.75 -2.31 29.88
CA ALA A 26 0.17 -3.58 29.49
C ALA A 26 -1.37 -3.52 29.44
N VAL A 27 -2.01 -2.91 30.43
CA VAL A 27 -3.47 -2.71 30.45
C VAL A 27 -3.90 -1.84 29.28
N LEU A 28 -3.24 -0.70 29.04
CA LEU A 28 -3.53 0.17 27.90
C LEU A 28 -3.31 -0.53 26.55
N PHE A 29 -2.26 -1.35 26.44
CA PHE A 29 -1.99 -2.14 25.26
C PHE A 29 -3.08 -3.20 25.03
N VAL A 30 -3.53 -3.90 26.07
CA VAL A 30 -4.63 -4.87 25.97
C VAL A 30 -5.94 -4.17 25.63
N LEU A 31 -6.26 -3.06 26.30
CA LEU A 31 -7.44 -2.27 26.00
C LEU A 31 -7.41 -1.75 24.57
N GLY A 32 -6.28 -1.20 24.14
CA GLY A 32 -6.07 -0.75 22.76
C GLY A 32 -6.23 -1.90 21.78
N SER A 33 -5.62 -3.05 22.04
CA SER A 33 -5.74 -4.24 21.19
C SER A 33 -7.19 -4.75 21.07
N ILE A 34 -7.99 -4.62 22.13
CA ILE A 34 -9.41 -4.97 22.12
C ILE A 34 -10.24 -3.89 21.40
N LEU A 35 -10.04 -2.62 21.73
CA LEU A 35 -10.78 -1.46 21.20
C LEU A 35 -10.49 -1.22 19.71
N PHE A 36 -9.23 -1.32 19.30
CA PHE A 36 -8.81 -1.21 17.91
C PHE A 36 -8.92 -2.54 17.16
N GLY A 37 -9.27 -3.62 17.87
CA GLY A 37 -9.31 -4.96 17.31
C GLY A 37 -7.92 -5.44 16.91
N ARG A 38 -7.80 -6.73 16.64
CA ARG A 38 -6.55 -7.43 16.30
C ARG A 38 -6.06 -7.11 14.89
N GLY A 39 -6.11 -5.83 14.48
CA GLY A 39 -6.44 -5.42 13.13
C GLY A 39 -7.75 -6.09 12.77
N GLU A 40 -8.89 -5.39 12.89
CA GLU A 40 -10.15 -5.99 12.41
C GLU A 40 -9.88 -6.66 11.07
N GLU A 41 -10.31 -7.93 10.93
CA GLU A 41 -10.43 -8.53 9.61
C GLU A 41 -11.34 -7.57 8.85
N LEU A 42 -10.74 -6.64 8.12
CA LEU A 42 -11.42 -5.82 7.14
C LEU A 42 -12.25 -6.83 6.37
N PRO A 43 -13.58 -6.68 6.36
CA PRO A 43 -14.47 -7.69 5.79
C PRO A 43 -13.86 -8.06 4.45
N ALA A 44 -13.50 -9.34 4.29
CA ALA A 44 -12.68 -9.79 3.16
C ALA A 44 -13.24 -9.13 1.92
N LEU A 45 -12.49 -8.18 1.33
CA LEU A 45 -12.99 -7.39 0.21
C LEU A 45 -13.59 -8.40 -0.77
N PRO A 46 -14.85 -8.23 -1.19
CA PRO A 46 -15.56 -9.23 -1.98
C PRO A 46 -14.62 -9.76 -3.05
N LYS A 47 -14.41 -11.09 -3.08
CA LYS A 47 -13.44 -11.71 -3.99
C LYS A 47 -13.74 -11.22 -5.41
N GLY A 48 -12.85 -10.37 -5.94
CA GLY A 48 -13.10 -9.60 -7.17
C GLY A 48 -12.81 -8.09 -7.04
N THR A 49 -12.66 -7.56 -5.82
CA THR A 49 -12.23 -6.16 -5.61
C THR A 49 -10.70 -6.07 -5.57
N THR A 50 -10.06 -6.58 -6.61
CA THR A 50 -8.65 -6.23 -6.81
C THR A 50 -8.63 -4.72 -7.04
N ALA A 51 -7.88 -3.96 -6.23
CA ALA A 51 -7.65 -2.53 -6.47
C ALA A 51 -6.96 -2.27 -7.83
N THR A 52 -6.60 -3.34 -8.54
CA THR A 52 -6.27 -3.37 -9.97
C THR A 52 -7.51 -3.03 -10.79
N VAL A 53 -7.79 -1.73 -10.91
CA VAL A 53 -8.74 -1.21 -11.89
C VAL A 53 -7.91 -0.74 -13.08
N LEU A 54 -8.14 -1.37 -14.23
CA LEU A 54 -7.69 -0.88 -15.53
C LEU A 54 -8.95 -0.48 -16.31
N PRO A 55 -8.94 0.63 -17.07
CA PRO A 55 -10.05 0.98 -17.94
C PRO A 55 -10.45 -0.20 -18.83
N ALA A 56 -11.76 -0.41 -19.03
CA ALA A 56 -12.27 -1.51 -19.84
C ALA A 56 -11.86 -1.38 -21.31
N ASP A 57 -11.75 -0.14 -21.77
CA ASP A 57 -11.32 0.26 -23.10
C ASP A 57 -10.34 1.42 -22.94
N ASP A 58 -9.58 1.68 -24.00
CA ASP A 58 -8.71 2.85 -24.10
C ASP A 58 -7.63 2.97 -23.01
N VAL A 59 -6.95 1.86 -22.69
CA VAL A 59 -5.83 1.84 -21.74
C VAL A 59 -4.62 2.65 -22.26
N ALA A 60 -4.22 3.68 -21.53
CA ALA A 60 -2.98 4.44 -21.74
C ALA A 60 -1.87 4.01 -20.77
N GLY A 61 -0.61 4.41 -21.02
CA GLY A 61 0.51 4.12 -20.13
C GLY A 61 0.28 4.63 -18.70
N ALA A 62 -0.30 5.81 -18.56
CA ALA A 62 -0.66 6.40 -17.26
C ALA A 62 -1.66 5.54 -16.46
N ASP A 63 -2.54 4.79 -17.12
CA ASP A 63 -3.49 3.90 -16.46
C ASP A 63 -2.79 2.67 -15.88
N ILE A 64 -1.70 2.22 -16.51
CA ILE A 64 -0.89 1.09 -16.06
C ILE A 64 -0.07 1.48 -14.84
N ASP A 65 0.50 2.68 -14.82
CA ASP A 65 1.25 3.25 -13.68
C ASP A 65 0.36 3.41 -12.43
N ALA A 66 -0.95 3.62 -12.63
CA ALA A 66 -1.91 3.78 -11.56
C ALA A 66 -2.32 2.44 -10.89
N VAL A 67 -2.04 1.30 -11.52
CA VAL A 67 -2.48 -0.02 -11.04
C VAL A 67 -1.84 -0.39 -9.70
N LYS A 68 -2.65 -0.93 -8.78
CA LYS A 68 -2.18 -1.46 -7.49
C LYS A 68 -2.41 -2.96 -7.40
N PHE A 69 -1.37 -3.71 -7.02
CA PHE A 69 -1.41 -5.15 -6.80
C PHE A 69 -1.38 -5.49 -5.31
N SER A 70 -2.06 -6.57 -4.92
CA SER A 70 -2.01 -7.10 -3.55
C SER A 70 -0.80 -8.01 -3.36
N LEU A 71 -0.15 -7.92 -2.19
CA LEU A 71 0.99 -8.79 -1.84
C LEU A 71 0.52 -10.12 -1.27
N VAL A 72 1.06 -11.23 -1.77
CA VAL A 72 0.78 -12.59 -1.27
C VAL A 72 2.08 -13.32 -0.93
N PHE A 73 2.03 -14.26 0.02
CA PHE A 73 3.20 -14.97 0.58
C PHE A 73 4.07 -15.67 -0.48
N ARG A 74 3.47 -16.06 -1.62
CA ARG A 74 4.16 -16.52 -2.82
C ARG A 74 3.74 -15.69 -4.03
N GLY A 75 4.18 -14.44 -4.06
CA GLY A 75 3.96 -13.53 -5.19
C GLY A 75 5.17 -13.43 -6.10
N TYR A 76 4.97 -12.82 -7.27
CA TYR A 76 6.09 -12.38 -8.12
C TYR A 76 6.90 -11.28 -7.42
N LYS A 77 8.17 -11.16 -7.78
CA LYS A 77 9.03 -10.12 -7.22
C LYS A 77 8.56 -8.75 -7.73
N ALA A 78 8.23 -7.84 -6.81
CA ALA A 78 7.73 -6.51 -7.14
C ALA A 78 8.60 -5.80 -8.19
N SER A 79 9.93 -5.81 -8.01
CA SER A 79 10.85 -5.16 -8.95
C SER A 79 10.82 -5.73 -10.39
N GLU A 80 10.53 -7.02 -10.55
CA GLU A 80 10.42 -7.63 -11.89
C GLU A 80 9.10 -7.25 -12.53
N VAL A 81 8.02 -7.25 -11.75
CA VAL A 81 6.70 -6.80 -12.20
C VAL A 81 6.74 -5.33 -12.59
N ASP A 82 7.32 -4.47 -11.75
CA ASP A 82 7.45 -3.02 -12.01
C ASP A 82 8.21 -2.76 -13.32
N TRP A 83 9.32 -3.47 -13.55
CA TRP A 83 10.08 -3.35 -14.79
C TRP A 83 9.28 -3.75 -16.04
N VAL A 84 8.48 -4.83 -15.94
CA VAL A 84 7.62 -5.26 -17.05
C VAL A 84 6.52 -4.24 -17.32
N LEU A 85 5.89 -3.70 -16.28
CA LEU A 85 4.82 -2.71 -16.40
C LEU A 85 5.34 -1.40 -17.01
N ASP A 86 6.49 -0.89 -16.57
CA ASP A 86 7.13 0.28 -17.17
C ASP A 86 7.42 0.10 -18.66
N ARG A 87 7.82 -1.12 -19.05
CA ARG A 87 8.08 -1.43 -20.46
C ARG A 87 6.78 -1.49 -21.26
N LEU A 88 5.73 -2.08 -20.71
CA LEU A 88 4.42 -2.17 -21.36
C LEU A 88 3.74 -0.81 -21.48
N ALA A 89 3.81 0.04 -20.46
CA ALA A 89 3.25 1.40 -20.48
C ALA A 89 3.82 2.21 -21.65
N ARG A 90 5.16 2.26 -21.78
CA ARG A 90 5.82 2.92 -22.91
C ARG A 90 5.40 2.34 -24.26
N GLN A 91 5.30 1.02 -24.36
CA GLN A 91 4.92 0.36 -25.61
C GLN A 91 3.49 0.74 -26.02
N ILE A 92 2.56 0.81 -25.07
CA ILE A 92 1.17 1.20 -25.33
C ILE A 92 1.09 2.66 -25.78
N ASP A 93 1.84 3.55 -25.16
CA ASP A 93 1.89 4.96 -25.57
C ASP A 93 2.46 5.13 -26.98
N GLU A 94 3.52 4.37 -27.33
CA GLU A 94 4.07 4.33 -28.70
C GLU A 94 3.03 3.85 -29.72
N LEU A 95 2.32 2.75 -29.44
CA LEU A 95 1.29 2.22 -30.35
C LEU A 95 0.11 3.19 -30.51
N ARG A 96 -0.28 3.89 -29.44
CA ARG A 96 -1.34 4.90 -29.50
C ARG A 96 -0.95 6.07 -30.38
N ALA A 97 0.26 6.58 -30.22
CA ALA A 97 0.75 7.70 -31.03
C ALA A 97 0.76 7.36 -32.53
N GLU A 98 1.19 6.15 -32.90
CA GLU A 98 1.15 5.68 -34.29
C GLU A 98 -0.29 5.56 -34.81
N LEU A 99 -1.20 5.05 -33.97
CA LEU A 99 -2.61 4.90 -34.34
C LEU A 99 -3.31 6.25 -34.55
N ASP A 100 -3.01 7.23 -33.71
CA ASP A 100 -3.49 8.61 -33.84
C ASP A 100 -2.94 9.28 -35.12
N GLU A 101 -1.67 9.05 -35.47
CA GLU A 101 -1.07 9.56 -36.70
C GLU A 101 -1.76 8.97 -37.94
N VAL A 102 -1.98 7.65 -37.97
CA VAL A 102 -2.64 6.97 -39.08
C VAL A 102 -4.09 7.42 -39.22
N GLN A 103 -4.82 7.58 -38.11
CA GLN A 103 -6.19 8.08 -38.14
C GLN A 103 -6.28 9.54 -38.60
N GLY A 104 -5.37 10.39 -38.14
CA GLY A 104 -5.28 11.78 -38.57
C GLY A 104 -4.98 11.90 -40.07
N ALA A 105 -4.04 11.11 -40.58
CA ALA A 105 -3.72 11.07 -42.00
C ALA A 105 -4.92 10.63 -42.85
N ARG A 106 -5.65 9.60 -42.40
CA ARG A 106 -6.86 9.13 -43.07
C ARG A 106 -7.95 10.19 -43.10
N ALA A 107 -8.22 10.85 -41.97
CA ALA A 107 -9.21 11.92 -41.90
C ALA A 107 -8.85 13.10 -42.83
N GLY A 108 -7.56 13.44 -42.94
CA GLY A 108 -7.08 14.45 -43.87
C GLY A 108 -7.24 14.07 -45.35
N ILE A 109 -7.17 12.78 -45.71
CA ILE A 109 -7.44 12.31 -47.07
C ILE A 109 -8.94 12.41 -47.37
N GLU A 110 -9.79 11.96 -46.45
CA GLU A 110 -11.25 12.01 -46.59
C GLU A 110 -11.74 13.47 -46.72
N ALA A 111 -11.19 14.40 -45.93
CA ALA A 111 -11.55 15.82 -46.00
C ALA A 111 -11.07 16.55 -47.26
N ASN A 112 -10.01 16.06 -47.93
CA ASN A 112 -9.53 16.63 -49.20
C ASN A 112 -10.23 16.03 -50.43
N ALA A 113 -11.04 14.98 -50.23
CA ALA A 113 -11.79 14.32 -51.30
C ALA A 113 -13.20 14.90 -51.49
N GLU A 114 -13.71 15.67 -50.51
CA GLU A 114 -14.89 16.53 -50.63
C GLU A 114 -14.55 17.90 -51.24
#